data_AF-A0A8T3XMM5-F1
#
_entry.id   AF-A0A8T3XMM5-F1
#
_cell.length_a   1.000
_cell.length_b   1.000
_cell.length_c   1.000
_cell.angle_alpha   90.00
_cell.angle_beta   90.00
_cell.angle_gamma   90.00
#
_symmetry.space_group_name_H-M   'P 1'
#
loop_
_entity.id
_entity.type
_entity.pdbx_description
1 polymer ?
#
loop_
_entity_poly.entity_id
_entity_poly.type
_entity_poly.pdbx_seq_one_letter_code
_entity_poly.pdbx_strand_id
1 'polypeptide(L)'
;MHKFFTLNDLDFKGKNVIVRAAFDVPLDASKKLLDSNRVRDDSRIRDVVPTLSYLIKNNCKIILAAGWVGRPKGEDPELSMAPVALKLQEILKEENVLKHDVLLTPNCLDGSKPRSVYRNKEEVLKDILKLKGGQMILLENVRYDDEANANDLEFAKFIASLVGRNAVYVNEAEAQNHRPEATVSTVPKIVVENGGKAAFGFKMADVIKYMGNLSNVLSEKERGAFIFFLSGKKIETQVGITSKISVTHSLLNKMRKNDVIVVQGAVTYTFLLAGHYIGEIENKIENALHIISQYNKKQDDESKRIKKENKDASALITEMQAKFQKEKSDKLKELINISDDDIKKLIGNSFVEWKEIGEQIIFAAEVLLKARQKNVEVLLNSDHTITNHFPDKYGNLPKEAEIKSYNSAAAIPSGWLGVAPGPKTLQRICDKVKSSYLLILAGPLSIEDERVENFSSTNRKLFEAVREAKDNGAITIGAGGDTAAIIRQWKGEDAFTVISNAGGATLELIEKDGKLPGIEVIEESYKKFNR
;
A
#
# COMPACT_ATOMS: atom_id res chain seq x y z
N MET A 1 -23.67 -6.32 -7.09
CA MET A 1 -22.93 -5.38 -6.22
C MET A 1 -22.49 -6.15 -4.99
N HIS A 2 -21.19 -6.14 -4.66
CA HIS A 2 -20.71 -6.75 -3.43
C HIS A 2 -21.33 -6.02 -2.23
N LYS A 3 -21.82 -6.76 -1.25
CA LYS A 3 -22.42 -6.21 -0.03
C LYS A 3 -21.72 -6.79 1.18
N PHE A 4 -21.53 -5.95 2.19
CA PHE A 4 -20.74 -6.25 3.37
C PHE A 4 -21.47 -5.67 4.57
N PHE A 5 -21.27 -6.29 5.74
CA PHE A 5 -21.60 -5.61 6.98
C PHE A 5 -20.51 -4.57 7.31
N THR A 6 -20.93 -3.42 7.79
CA THR A 6 -20.10 -2.39 8.40
C THR A 6 -20.50 -2.22 9.86
N LEU A 7 -19.77 -1.38 10.60
CA LEU A 7 -20.16 -1.00 11.97
C LEU A 7 -21.58 -0.43 12.08
N ASN A 8 -22.08 0.20 11.01
CA ASN A 8 -23.42 0.82 10.98
C ASN A 8 -24.55 -0.19 10.79
N ASP A 9 -24.24 -1.42 10.35
CA ASP A 9 -25.25 -2.43 10.00
C ASP A 9 -25.57 -3.40 11.16
N LEU A 10 -24.77 -3.38 12.23
CA LEU A 10 -24.82 -4.35 13.32
C LEU A 10 -25.00 -3.69 14.69
N ASP A 11 -25.64 -4.40 15.62
CA ASP A 11 -25.71 -4.01 17.03
C ASP A 11 -24.46 -4.49 17.79
N PHE A 12 -23.72 -3.53 18.35
CA PHE A 12 -22.49 -3.74 19.09
C PHE A 12 -22.64 -3.65 20.61
N LYS A 13 -23.82 -3.27 21.12
CA LYS A 13 -24.00 -2.96 22.54
C LYS A 13 -23.59 -4.14 23.43
N GLY A 14 -22.55 -3.96 24.23
CA GLY A 14 -22.03 -4.96 25.17
C GLY A 14 -21.44 -6.22 24.52
N LYS A 15 -21.18 -6.21 23.21
CA LYS A 15 -20.62 -7.37 22.48
C LYS A 15 -19.15 -7.59 22.79
N ASN A 16 -18.71 -8.85 22.64
CA ASN A 16 -17.30 -9.17 22.49
C ASN A 16 -16.90 -8.97 21.03
N VAL A 17 -15.79 -8.29 20.80
CA VAL A 17 -15.36 -7.90 19.46
C VAL A 17 -13.89 -8.23 19.27
N ILE A 18 -13.55 -8.97 18.22
CA ILE A 18 -12.18 -9.03 17.71
C ILE A 18 -12.03 -7.92 16.69
N VAL A 19 -11.09 -7.00 16.90
CA VAL A 19 -10.72 -6.00 15.90
C VAL A 19 -9.38 -6.41 15.31
N ARG A 20 -9.33 -6.61 13.99
CA ARG A 20 -8.10 -6.88 13.26
C ARG A 20 -7.57 -5.57 12.68
N ALA A 21 -6.47 -5.03 13.20
CA ALA A 21 -5.95 -3.71 12.84
C ALA A 21 -4.55 -3.73 12.17
N ALA A 22 -4.29 -2.85 11.22
CA ALA A 22 -3.01 -2.77 10.50
C ALA A 22 -1.93 -1.94 11.23
N PHE A 23 -1.52 -2.30 12.45
CA PHE A 23 -0.49 -1.54 13.20
C PHE A 23 0.97 -1.87 12.85
N ASP A 24 1.26 -2.15 11.59
CA ASP A 24 2.64 -2.32 11.12
C ASP A 24 3.30 -0.93 11.01
N VAL A 25 3.78 -0.39 12.13
CA VAL A 25 4.32 0.98 12.22
C VAL A 25 5.86 0.96 12.28
N PRO A 26 6.53 1.98 11.72
CA PRO A 26 7.99 2.08 11.84
C PRO A 26 8.40 2.38 13.29
N LEU A 27 9.30 1.55 13.81
CA LEU A 27 9.85 1.70 15.16
C LEU A 27 11.28 2.28 15.15
N ASP A 28 11.58 3.11 16.14
CA ASP A 28 12.92 3.65 16.42
C ASP A 28 13.67 2.76 17.41
N ALA A 29 14.56 1.91 16.90
CA ALA A 29 15.35 0.99 17.71
C ALA A 29 16.33 1.68 18.68
N SER A 30 16.58 2.98 18.54
CA SER A 30 17.40 3.73 19.50
C SER A 30 16.65 4.05 20.80
N LYS A 31 15.32 3.93 20.80
CA LYS A 31 14.46 4.19 21.96
C LYS A 31 14.12 2.90 22.69
N LYS A 32 13.81 3.04 23.98
CA LYS A 32 13.44 1.90 24.84
C LYS A 32 12.16 1.24 24.36
N LEU A 33 12.00 -0.06 24.64
CA LEU A 33 10.78 -0.81 24.30
C LEU A 33 9.52 -0.19 24.93
N LEU A 34 9.61 0.23 26.20
CA LEU A 34 8.51 0.86 26.93
C LEU A 34 8.55 2.39 26.77
N ASP A 35 8.57 2.88 25.53
CA ASP A 35 8.49 4.29 25.18
C ASP A 35 7.53 4.47 24.00
N SER A 36 6.46 5.26 24.18
CA SER A 36 5.49 5.52 23.11
C SER A 36 6.13 6.24 21.91
N ASN A 37 7.18 7.03 22.14
CA ASN A 37 7.89 7.76 21.09
C ASN A 37 8.79 6.86 20.24
N ARG A 38 8.90 5.57 20.57
CA ARG A 38 9.48 4.55 19.70
C ARG A 38 8.67 4.37 18.43
N VAL A 39 7.36 4.65 18.42
CA VAL A 39 6.56 4.75 17.20
C VAL A 39 6.93 6.03 16.45
N ARG A 40 7.53 5.91 15.26
CA ARG A 40 7.99 7.07 14.46
C ARG A 40 6.88 7.71 13.64
N ASP A 41 5.90 6.92 13.23
CA ASP A 41 4.71 7.34 12.49
C ASP A 41 3.50 6.58 13.05
N ASP A 42 2.59 7.31 13.68
CA ASP A 42 1.40 6.77 14.33
C ASP A 42 0.15 6.79 13.43
N SER A 43 0.29 7.15 12.15
CA SER A 43 -0.80 7.29 11.19
C SER A 43 -1.71 6.06 11.13
N ARG A 44 -1.12 4.86 11.11
CA ARG A 44 -1.88 3.60 11.09
C ARG A 44 -2.63 3.31 12.39
N ILE A 45 -2.17 3.86 13.51
CA ILE A 45 -2.86 3.76 14.79
C ILE A 45 -4.06 4.71 14.77
N ARG A 46 -3.86 5.97 14.34
CA ARG A 46 -4.91 6.99 14.23
C ARG A 46 -6.03 6.57 13.27
N ASP A 47 -5.72 5.91 12.16
CA ASP A 47 -6.71 5.39 11.21
C ASP A 47 -7.77 4.48 11.85
N VAL A 48 -7.45 3.79 12.96
CA VAL A 48 -8.32 2.79 13.61
C VAL A 48 -9.07 3.39 14.81
N VAL A 49 -8.66 4.57 15.29
CA VAL A 49 -9.25 5.25 16.46
C VAL A 49 -10.76 5.48 16.32
N PRO A 50 -11.32 5.90 15.17
CA PRO A 50 -12.77 6.06 15.04
C PRO A 50 -13.55 4.77 15.31
N THR A 51 -13.05 3.65 14.79
CA THR A 51 -13.64 2.31 15.01
C THR A 51 -13.57 1.91 16.48
N LEU A 52 -12.40 2.05 17.12
CA LEU A 52 -12.24 1.73 18.54
C LEU A 52 -13.14 2.62 19.41
N SER A 53 -13.23 3.91 19.10
CA SER A 53 -14.07 4.86 19.83
C SER A 53 -15.54 4.49 19.80
N TYR A 54 -16.04 4.05 18.64
CA TYR A 54 -17.41 3.56 18.51
C TYR A 54 -17.66 2.31 19.35
N LEU A 55 -16.74 1.35 19.33
CA LEU A 55 -16.85 0.11 20.10
C LEU A 55 -16.79 0.35 21.62
N ILE A 56 -15.91 1.24 22.08
CA ILE A 56 -15.81 1.64 23.49
C ILE A 56 -17.11 2.31 23.96
N LYS A 57 -17.65 3.25 23.16
CA LYS A 57 -18.93 3.92 23.46
C LYS A 57 -20.11 2.95 23.55
N ASN A 58 -20.07 1.86 22.78
CA ASN A 58 -21.04 0.77 22.83
C ASN A 58 -20.76 -0.26 23.94
N ASN A 59 -19.83 0.03 24.85
CA ASN A 59 -19.48 -0.82 25.99
C ASN A 59 -19.00 -2.23 25.58
N CYS A 60 -18.39 -2.36 24.40
CA CYS A 60 -17.85 -3.63 23.91
C CYS A 60 -16.65 -4.09 24.73
N LYS A 61 -16.40 -5.40 24.78
CA LYS A 61 -15.11 -5.97 25.17
C LYS A 61 -14.27 -6.16 23.93
N ILE A 62 -13.16 -5.43 23.82
CA ILE A 62 -12.40 -5.34 22.57
C ILE A 62 -11.11 -6.15 22.69
N ILE A 63 -10.96 -7.17 21.83
CA ILE A 63 -9.72 -7.92 21.64
C ILE A 63 -9.09 -7.42 20.35
N LEU A 64 -8.01 -6.67 20.48
CA LEU A 64 -7.33 -6.05 19.36
C LEU A 64 -6.22 -7.00 18.88
N ALA A 65 -6.48 -7.71 17.79
CA ALA A 65 -5.47 -8.41 17.03
C ALA A 65 -4.86 -7.41 16.04
N ALA A 66 -4.02 -6.52 16.56
CA ALA A 66 -3.15 -5.79 15.67
C ALA A 66 -2.29 -6.78 14.91
N GLY A 67 -1.88 -6.43 13.70
CA GLY A 67 -1.11 -7.34 12.86
C GLY A 67 0.28 -7.56 13.42
N TRP A 68 1.21 -7.80 12.51
CA TRP A 68 2.61 -7.67 12.86
C TRP A 68 3.03 -6.21 12.95
N VAL A 69 4.06 -5.99 13.73
CA VAL A 69 5.11 -5.02 13.39
C VAL A 69 6.25 -5.81 12.76
N GLY A 70 6.64 -5.45 11.54
CA GLY A 70 7.73 -6.11 10.83
C GLY A 70 7.52 -7.60 10.53
N ARG A 71 8.62 -8.35 10.43
CA ARG A 71 8.64 -9.79 10.12
C ARG A 71 9.56 -10.48 11.11
N PRO A 72 9.11 -10.71 12.35
CA PRO A 72 9.96 -11.25 13.39
C PRO A 72 10.42 -12.68 13.05
N LYS A 73 11.60 -13.04 13.55
CA LYS A 73 12.05 -14.43 13.63
C LYS A 73 11.92 -14.88 15.07
N GLY A 74 10.84 -15.60 15.39
CA GLY A 74 10.49 -15.92 16.79
C GLY A 74 10.03 -14.68 17.57
N GLU A 75 10.23 -14.69 18.89
CA GLU A 75 9.83 -13.61 19.82
C GLU A 75 10.86 -12.48 19.85
N ASP A 76 11.08 -11.82 18.70
CA ASP A 76 12.01 -10.70 18.57
C ASP A 76 11.54 -9.49 19.40
N PRO A 77 12.22 -9.12 20.51
CA PRO A 77 11.78 -8.03 21.38
C PRO A 77 11.68 -6.69 20.67
N GLU A 78 12.45 -6.47 19.60
CA GLU A 78 12.47 -5.21 18.86
C GLU A 78 11.18 -4.98 18.05
N LEU A 79 10.38 -6.04 17.88
CA LEU A 79 9.14 -6.08 17.11
C LEU A 79 7.91 -6.37 17.99
N SER A 80 7.99 -6.09 19.30
CA SER A 80 6.84 -6.18 20.20
C SER A 80 5.83 -5.05 19.97
N MET A 81 4.59 -5.31 20.37
CA MET A 81 3.46 -4.39 20.36
C MET A 81 3.42 -3.46 21.58
N ALA A 82 4.34 -3.58 22.54
CA ALA A 82 4.38 -2.68 23.70
C ALA A 82 4.46 -1.18 23.34
N PRO A 83 5.34 -0.73 22.42
CA PRO A 83 5.33 0.67 21.97
C PRO A 83 3.99 1.09 21.36
N VAL A 84 3.36 0.18 20.63
CA VAL A 84 2.07 0.41 19.97
C VAL A 84 0.95 0.52 20.99
N ALA A 85 0.93 -0.33 22.03
CA ALA A 85 -0.01 -0.24 23.15
C ALA A 85 0.08 1.12 23.85
N LEU A 86 1.31 1.56 24.16
CA LEU A 86 1.57 2.83 24.82
C LEU A 86 1.15 4.02 23.95
N LYS A 87 1.49 4.02 22.65
CA LYS A 87 1.09 5.08 21.73
C LYS A 87 -0.42 5.10 21.47
N LEU A 88 -1.06 3.94 21.33
CA LEU A 88 -2.52 3.85 21.22
C LEU A 88 -3.21 4.40 22.47
N GLN A 89 -2.70 4.09 23.66
CA GLN A 89 -3.22 4.64 24.90
C GLN A 89 -3.11 6.16 24.96
N GLU A 90 -1.95 6.71 24.58
CA GLU A 90 -1.71 8.16 24.51
C GLU A 90 -2.75 8.83 23.60
N ILE A 91 -2.90 8.33 22.36
CA ILE A 91 -3.85 8.88 21.38
C ILE A 91 -5.30 8.78 21.88
N LEU A 92 -5.72 7.64 22.43
CA LEU A 92 -7.11 7.49 22.92
C LEU A 92 -7.40 8.36 24.16
N LYS A 93 -6.37 8.72 24.94
CA LYS A 93 -6.47 9.69 26.05
C LYS A 93 -6.60 11.12 25.51
N GLU A 94 -5.79 11.50 24.52
CA GLU A 94 -5.88 12.81 23.83
C GLU A 94 -7.29 13.05 23.26
N GLU A 95 -7.90 12.02 22.68
CA GLU A 95 -9.23 12.07 22.07
C GLU A 95 -10.39 11.99 23.10
N ASN A 96 -10.08 11.93 24.42
CA ASN A 96 -11.06 11.77 25.51
C ASN A 96 -11.97 10.54 25.36
N VAL A 97 -11.47 9.47 24.75
CA VAL A 97 -12.22 8.22 24.50
C VAL A 97 -12.02 7.23 25.64
N LEU A 98 -10.81 7.21 26.21
CA LEU A 98 -10.37 6.13 27.09
C LEU A 98 -10.75 6.35 28.55
N LYS A 99 -11.45 5.36 29.15
CA LYS A 99 -11.74 5.31 30.60
C LYS A 99 -10.82 4.35 31.37
N HIS A 100 -10.18 3.43 30.66
CA HIS A 100 -9.36 2.36 31.21
C HIS A 100 -8.10 2.21 30.36
N ASP A 101 -6.96 1.93 30.98
CA ASP A 101 -5.71 1.72 30.26
C ASP A 101 -5.81 0.61 29.19
N VAL A 102 -5.02 0.76 28.13
CA VAL A 102 -4.90 -0.25 27.08
C VAL A 102 -4.05 -1.40 27.62
N LEU A 103 -4.64 -2.59 27.73
CA LEU A 103 -3.94 -3.78 28.17
C LEU A 103 -3.15 -4.42 27.02
N LEU A 104 -2.13 -5.20 27.33
CA LEU A 104 -1.38 -6.04 26.38
C LEU A 104 -1.30 -7.47 26.92
N THR A 105 -1.50 -8.48 26.07
CA THR A 105 -1.37 -9.89 26.46
C THR A 105 -0.69 -10.75 25.37
N PRO A 106 0.27 -11.63 25.72
CA PRO A 106 0.91 -11.75 27.04
C PRO A 106 1.53 -10.44 27.51
N ASN A 107 1.44 -10.14 28.80
CA ASN A 107 1.84 -8.83 29.30
C ASN A 107 3.37 -8.70 29.22
N CYS A 108 3.82 -7.59 28.65
CA CYS A 108 5.23 -7.16 28.71
C CYS A 108 5.37 -5.66 29.09
N LEU A 109 4.26 -4.98 29.41
CA LEU A 109 4.27 -3.58 29.87
C LEU A 109 4.86 -3.43 31.28
N ASP A 110 5.02 -4.53 32.01
CA ASP A 110 5.70 -4.61 33.31
C ASP A 110 7.22 -4.80 33.19
N GLY A 111 7.77 -4.78 31.97
CA GLY A 111 9.19 -5.00 31.70
C GLY A 111 9.59 -6.47 31.56
N SER A 112 8.64 -7.40 31.63
CA SER A 112 8.89 -8.78 31.22
C SER A 112 9.13 -8.88 29.71
N LYS A 113 9.71 -10.00 29.26
CA LYS A 113 10.02 -10.20 27.84
C LYS A 113 8.73 -10.34 27.02
N PRO A 114 8.64 -9.78 25.80
CA PRO A 114 7.57 -10.10 24.85
C PRO A 114 7.50 -11.60 24.57
N ARG A 115 6.28 -12.14 24.40
CA ARG A 115 6.03 -13.59 24.26
C ARG A 115 4.95 -13.87 23.23
N SER A 116 4.99 -15.05 22.62
CA SER A 116 3.96 -15.48 21.64
C SER A 116 2.56 -15.56 22.27
N VAL A 117 1.54 -15.24 21.47
CA VAL A 117 0.15 -15.28 21.90
C VAL A 117 -0.32 -16.74 22.04
N TYR A 118 -0.02 -17.59 21.05
CA TYR A 118 -0.52 -18.96 21.03
C TYR A 118 0.21 -19.90 22.00
N ARG A 119 1.53 -19.77 22.14
CA ARG A 119 2.31 -20.57 23.09
C ARG A 119 1.99 -20.21 24.54
N ASN A 120 1.46 -19.02 24.81
CA ASN A 120 1.08 -18.55 26.15
C ASN A 120 -0.45 -18.43 26.33
N LYS A 121 -1.21 -19.28 25.63
CA LYS A 121 -2.67 -19.26 25.58
C LYS A 121 -3.39 -19.23 26.95
N GLU A 122 -2.82 -19.85 27.98
CA GLU A 122 -3.41 -19.87 29.32
C GLU A 122 -3.40 -18.47 29.98
N GLU A 123 -2.30 -17.73 29.86
CA GLU A 123 -2.19 -16.34 30.31
C GLU A 123 -3.19 -15.47 29.56
N VAL A 124 -3.20 -15.58 28.23
CA VAL A 124 -4.10 -14.83 27.35
C VAL A 124 -5.56 -15.06 27.74
N LEU A 125 -6.00 -16.31 27.88
CA LEU A 125 -7.38 -16.64 28.29
C LEU A 125 -7.73 -16.03 29.66
N LYS A 126 -6.82 -16.12 30.63
CA LYS A 126 -7.02 -15.56 31.96
C LYS A 126 -7.19 -14.04 31.93
N ASP A 127 -6.47 -13.34 31.07
CA ASP A 127 -6.57 -11.90 30.94
C ASP A 127 -7.84 -11.48 30.20
N ILE A 128 -8.21 -12.18 29.12
CA ILE A 128 -9.48 -11.95 28.41
C ILE A 128 -10.69 -12.14 29.34
N LEU A 129 -10.68 -13.16 30.20
CA LEU A 129 -11.78 -13.42 31.15
C LEU A 129 -12.01 -12.29 32.15
N LYS A 130 -10.96 -11.52 32.49
CA LYS A 130 -11.06 -10.36 33.40
C LYS A 130 -11.56 -9.10 32.69
N LEU A 131 -11.56 -9.07 31.36
CA LEU A 131 -11.92 -7.90 30.57
C LEU A 131 -13.40 -7.53 30.79
N LYS A 132 -13.65 -6.26 31.11
CA LYS A 132 -15.00 -5.69 31.32
C LYS A 132 -15.45 -4.91 30.09
N GLY A 133 -16.76 -4.62 30.01
CA GLY A 133 -17.31 -3.77 28.95
C GLY A 133 -16.62 -2.40 28.92
N GLY A 134 -16.35 -1.88 27.73
CA GLY A 134 -15.63 -0.63 27.51
C GLY A 134 -14.11 -0.74 27.67
N GLN A 135 -13.58 -1.92 27.99
CA GLN A 135 -12.14 -2.17 28.05
C GLN A 135 -11.63 -2.83 26.76
N MET A 136 -10.33 -2.67 26.52
CA MET A 136 -9.64 -3.32 25.41
C MET A 136 -8.34 -3.98 25.85
N ILE A 137 -7.94 -4.98 25.09
CA ILE A 137 -6.66 -5.65 25.24
C ILE A 137 -6.05 -5.92 23.87
N LEU A 138 -4.80 -5.49 23.71
CA LEU A 138 -3.97 -5.74 22.56
C LEU A 138 -3.35 -7.12 22.70
N LEU A 139 -3.45 -7.94 21.66
CA LEU A 139 -2.62 -9.14 21.57
C LEU A 139 -1.19 -8.72 21.19
N GLU A 140 -0.20 -9.39 21.76
CA GLU A 140 1.19 -9.27 21.33
C GLU A 140 1.34 -9.66 19.85
N ASN A 141 2.48 -9.37 19.24
CA ASN A 141 2.72 -9.52 17.81
C ASN A 141 2.36 -10.94 17.35
N VAL A 142 1.25 -11.07 16.62
CA VAL A 142 0.70 -12.36 16.20
C VAL A 142 1.65 -13.14 15.28
N ARG A 143 2.68 -12.50 14.73
CA ARG A 143 3.73 -13.16 13.94
C ARG A 143 4.86 -13.77 14.77
N TYR A 144 4.85 -13.62 16.10
CA TYR A 144 5.67 -14.48 16.96
C TYR A 144 5.25 -15.96 16.88
N ASP A 145 4.03 -16.19 16.41
CA ASP A 145 3.46 -17.50 16.10
C ASP A 145 3.56 -17.77 14.59
N ASP A 146 4.32 -18.78 14.21
CA ASP A 146 4.45 -19.21 12.80
C ASP A 146 3.10 -19.73 12.28
N GLU A 147 2.29 -20.30 13.17
CA GLU A 147 0.93 -20.77 12.96
C GLU A 147 0.01 -19.68 12.40
N ALA A 148 0.18 -18.43 12.86
CA ALA A 148 -0.61 -17.30 12.37
C ALA A 148 -0.33 -17.02 10.88
N ASN A 149 0.95 -17.10 10.49
CA ASN A 149 1.41 -16.89 9.11
C ASN A 149 1.03 -18.06 8.19
N ALA A 150 1.09 -19.28 8.73
CA ALA A 150 0.77 -20.51 8.02
C ALA A 150 -0.73 -20.73 7.81
N ASN A 151 -1.58 -19.82 8.30
CA ASN A 151 -3.03 -19.97 8.29
C ASN A 151 -3.52 -21.21 9.05
N ASP A 152 -2.87 -21.53 10.17
CA ASP A 152 -3.16 -22.73 10.93
C ASP A 152 -4.56 -22.70 11.57
N LEU A 153 -5.25 -23.83 11.50
CA LEU A 153 -6.63 -23.97 11.96
C LEU A 153 -6.75 -23.95 13.49
N GLU A 154 -5.82 -24.58 14.21
CA GLU A 154 -5.87 -24.65 15.68
C GLU A 154 -5.55 -23.28 16.31
N PHE A 155 -4.57 -22.57 15.75
CA PHE A 155 -4.34 -21.16 16.07
C PHE A 155 -5.59 -20.32 15.83
N ALA A 156 -6.22 -20.44 14.66
CA ALA A 156 -7.41 -19.66 14.34
C ALA A 156 -8.60 -19.97 15.28
N LYS A 157 -8.81 -21.25 15.61
CA LYS A 157 -9.82 -21.67 16.60
C LYS A 157 -9.54 -21.07 17.97
N PHE A 158 -8.27 -21.07 18.40
CA PHE A 158 -7.89 -20.45 19.65
C PHE A 158 -8.21 -18.95 19.68
N ILE A 159 -7.78 -18.18 18.66
CA ILE A 159 -8.07 -16.74 18.60
C ILE A 159 -9.59 -16.47 18.57
N ALA A 160 -10.35 -17.22 17.76
CA ALA A 160 -11.80 -17.08 17.71
C ALA A 160 -12.48 -17.44 19.04
N SER A 161 -11.92 -18.37 19.82
CA SER A 161 -12.45 -18.76 21.14
C SER A 161 -12.40 -17.62 22.15
N LEU A 162 -11.48 -16.66 21.99
CA LEU A 162 -11.29 -15.53 22.91
C LEU A 162 -12.54 -14.64 23.02
N VAL A 163 -13.37 -14.56 21.98
CA VAL A 163 -14.61 -13.76 22.00
C VAL A 163 -15.88 -14.56 22.24
N GLY A 164 -15.81 -15.89 22.19
CA GLY A 164 -16.95 -16.77 22.40
C GLY A 164 -18.02 -16.66 21.29
N ARG A 165 -19.25 -17.10 21.63
CA ARG A 165 -20.39 -17.12 20.70
C ARG A 165 -21.02 -15.74 20.52
N ASN A 166 -21.67 -15.52 19.38
CA ASN A 166 -22.39 -14.27 19.06
C ASN A 166 -21.52 -12.99 19.15
N ALA A 167 -20.22 -13.17 18.95
CA ALA A 167 -19.24 -12.11 18.86
C ALA A 167 -19.26 -11.44 17.47
N VAL A 168 -18.54 -10.32 17.34
CA VAL A 168 -18.32 -9.67 16.06
C VAL A 168 -16.82 -9.63 15.75
N TYR A 169 -16.45 -10.05 14.55
CA TYR A 169 -15.13 -9.77 13.99
C TYR A 169 -15.21 -8.48 13.18
N VAL A 170 -14.30 -7.54 13.43
CA VAL A 170 -14.20 -6.27 12.72
C VAL A 170 -12.85 -6.21 12.00
N ASN A 171 -12.89 -6.10 10.68
CA ASN A 171 -11.71 -5.96 9.83
C ASN A 171 -11.37 -4.48 9.62
N GLU A 172 -10.22 -4.06 10.14
CA GLU A 172 -9.55 -2.76 9.92
C GLU A 172 -8.11 -2.94 9.39
N ALA A 173 -7.81 -4.11 8.80
CA ALA A 173 -6.46 -4.50 8.42
C ALA A 173 -6.23 -4.41 6.91
N GLU A 174 -6.35 -3.20 6.36
CA GLU A 174 -6.28 -2.92 4.92
C GLU A 174 -5.09 -3.61 4.23
N ALA A 175 -3.88 -3.42 4.75
CA ALA A 175 -2.62 -3.92 4.18
C ALA A 175 -2.44 -5.44 4.23
N GLN A 176 -3.33 -6.16 4.91
CA GLN A 176 -3.24 -7.60 5.14
C GLN A 176 -4.33 -8.38 4.41
N ASN A 177 -5.33 -7.72 3.83
CA ASN A 177 -6.45 -8.40 3.19
C ASN A 177 -6.05 -9.29 2.00
N HIS A 178 -4.94 -8.97 1.32
CA HIS A 178 -4.42 -9.79 0.22
C HIS A 178 -3.71 -11.06 0.68
N ARG A 179 -3.46 -11.22 1.99
CA ARG A 179 -2.74 -12.37 2.52
C ARG A 179 -3.71 -13.40 3.09
N PRO A 180 -3.48 -14.70 2.85
CA PRO A 180 -4.34 -15.75 3.39
C PRO A 180 -4.00 -16.10 4.84
N GLU A 181 -3.59 -15.16 5.70
CA GLU A 181 -3.15 -15.44 7.07
C GLU A 181 -4.32 -15.67 8.04
N ALA A 182 -4.09 -16.44 9.11
CA ALA A 182 -5.16 -16.91 10.01
C ALA A 182 -6.06 -15.79 10.53
N THR A 183 -5.46 -14.67 10.94
CA THR A 183 -6.17 -13.56 11.60
C THR A 183 -7.03 -12.71 10.66
N VAL A 184 -6.85 -12.83 9.34
CA VAL A 184 -7.66 -12.14 8.31
C VAL A 184 -8.55 -13.08 7.52
N SER A 185 -8.22 -14.37 7.42
CA SER A 185 -8.94 -15.34 6.60
C SER A 185 -9.73 -16.36 7.44
N THR A 186 -9.07 -17.08 8.34
CA THR A 186 -9.69 -18.25 9.01
C THR A 186 -10.41 -17.87 10.31
N VAL A 187 -9.84 -16.98 11.13
CA VAL A 187 -10.48 -16.46 12.35
C VAL A 187 -11.88 -15.89 12.08
N PRO A 188 -12.08 -14.96 11.11
CA PRO A 188 -13.42 -14.44 10.84
C PRO A 188 -14.42 -15.51 10.38
N LYS A 189 -13.97 -16.54 9.63
CA LYS A 189 -14.83 -17.67 9.24
C LYS A 189 -15.32 -18.42 10.47
N ILE A 190 -14.41 -18.77 11.38
CA ILE A 190 -14.76 -19.48 12.62
C ILE A 190 -15.68 -18.64 13.51
N VAL A 191 -15.47 -17.32 13.62
CA VAL A 191 -16.39 -16.43 14.35
C VAL A 191 -17.81 -16.49 13.76
N VAL A 192 -17.93 -16.49 12.42
CA VAL A 192 -19.22 -16.59 11.72
C VAL A 192 -19.85 -17.99 11.87
N GLU A 193 -19.05 -19.05 11.89
CA GLU A 193 -19.50 -20.42 12.17
C GLU A 193 -20.03 -20.58 13.59
N ASN A 194 -19.40 -19.93 14.57
CA ASN A 194 -19.81 -19.91 15.98
C ASN A 194 -21.05 -19.02 16.25
N GLY A 195 -21.77 -18.60 15.20
CA GLY A 195 -22.97 -17.76 15.29
C GLY A 195 -22.70 -16.27 15.48
N GLY A 196 -21.45 -15.83 15.34
CA GLY A 196 -21.07 -14.42 15.27
C GLY A 196 -21.22 -13.83 13.86
N LYS A 197 -20.74 -12.59 13.69
CA LYS A 197 -20.74 -11.88 12.40
C LYS A 197 -19.37 -11.29 12.11
N ALA A 198 -19.08 -11.02 10.83
CA ALA A 198 -17.88 -10.32 10.41
C ALA A 198 -18.27 -9.04 9.65
N ALA A 199 -17.62 -7.92 9.96
CA ALA A 199 -17.90 -6.60 9.41
C ALA A 199 -16.61 -5.81 9.14
N PHE A 200 -16.71 -4.77 8.31
CA PHE A 200 -15.66 -3.76 8.18
C PHE A 200 -15.77 -2.69 9.26
N GLY A 201 -14.61 -2.22 9.75
CA GLY A 201 -14.54 -0.95 10.48
C GLY A 201 -14.72 0.25 9.54
N PHE A 202 -14.73 1.47 10.09
CA PHE A 202 -14.99 2.68 9.31
C PHE A 202 -13.97 2.90 8.20
N LYS A 203 -12.67 2.76 8.49
CA LYS A 203 -11.62 3.01 7.50
C LYS A 203 -11.70 2.02 6.35
N MET A 204 -11.81 0.73 6.67
CA MET A 204 -12.01 -0.31 5.66
C MET A 204 -13.33 -0.15 4.89
N ALA A 205 -14.42 0.28 5.52
CA ALA A 205 -15.68 0.50 4.82
C ALA A 205 -15.54 1.58 3.73
N ASP A 206 -14.83 2.68 4.01
CA ASP A 206 -14.54 3.72 3.01
C ASP A 206 -13.63 3.21 1.90
N VAL A 207 -12.57 2.47 2.23
CA VAL A 207 -11.67 1.86 1.24
C VAL A 207 -12.44 0.94 0.30
N ILE A 208 -13.32 0.08 0.82
CA ILE A 208 -14.12 -0.83 0.01
C ILE A 208 -15.13 -0.08 -0.84
N LYS A 209 -15.78 0.95 -0.28
CA LYS A 209 -16.75 1.78 -0.99
C LYS A 209 -16.14 2.44 -2.23
N TYR A 210 -14.96 3.04 -2.10
CA TYR A 210 -14.37 3.83 -3.18
C TYR A 210 -13.35 3.06 -4.05
N MET A 211 -12.64 2.08 -3.48
CA MET A 211 -11.55 1.35 -4.16
C MET A 211 -11.92 -0.10 -4.45
N GLY A 212 -12.53 -0.80 -3.49
CA GLY A 212 -12.99 -2.17 -3.67
C GLY A 212 -14.14 -2.31 -4.68
N ASN A 213 -14.86 -1.22 -4.93
CA ASN A 213 -15.98 -1.17 -5.86
C ASN A 213 -15.68 -0.32 -7.11
N LEU A 214 -14.40 -0.13 -7.43
CA LEU A 214 -13.94 0.80 -8.47
C LEU A 214 -14.53 0.49 -9.85
N SER A 215 -14.75 -0.79 -10.19
CA SER A 215 -15.38 -1.12 -11.48
C SER A 215 -16.78 -0.54 -11.61
N ASN A 216 -17.55 -0.51 -10.52
CA ASN A 216 -18.88 0.09 -10.53
C ASN A 216 -18.78 1.60 -10.73
N VAL A 217 -17.89 2.28 -9.98
CA VAL A 217 -17.60 3.73 -10.15
C VAL A 217 -17.18 4.05 -11.60
N LEU A 218 -16.31 3.23 -12.20
CA LEU A 218 -15.84 3.44 -13.58
C LEU A 218 -16.85 3.04 -14.66
N SER A 219 -17.86 2.22 -14.32
CA SER A 219 -18.91 1.80 -15.23
C SER A 219 -20.05 2.80 -15.38
N GLU A 220 -20.18 3.78 -14.47
CA GLU A 220 -21.16 4.86 -14.57
C GLU A 220 -21.09 5.52 -15.95
N LYS A 221 -22.24 5.68 -16.61
CA LYS A 221 -22.29 6.11 -18.02
C LYS A 221 -21.92 7.57 -18.16
N GLU A 222 -22.52 8.41 -17.32
CA GLU A 222 -22.40 9.88 -17.33
C GLU A 222 -21.25 10.40 -16.44
N ARG A 223 -20.32 9.52 -16.03
CA ARG A 223 -19.17 9.95 -15.23
C ARG A 223 -18.26 10.88 -16.02
N GLY A 224 -17.65 11.83 -15.31
CA GLY A 224 -16.56 12.65 -15.85
C GLY A 224 -15.24 11.88 -16.00
N ALA A 225 -14.15 12.61 -16.18
CA ALA A 225 -12.82 12.04 -16.40
C ALA A 225 -12.29 11.29 -15.16
N PHE A 226 -11.75 10.10 -15.37
CA PHE A 226 -10.95 9.39 -14.39
C PHE A 226 -9.46 9.69 -14.62
N ILE A 227 -8.76 10.06 -13.55
CA ILE A 227 -7.31 10.28 -13.57
C ILE A 227 -6.61 9.27 -12.67
N PHE A 228 -5.70 8.49 -13.25
CA PHE A 228 -4.82 7.59 -12.52
C PHE A 228 -3.38 8.12 -12.54
N PHE A 229 -2.83 8.39 -11.37
CA PHE A 229 -1.42 8.75 -11.24
C PHE A 229 -0.57 7.50 -11.09
N LEU A 230 0.19 7.18 -12.12
CA LEU A 230 1.26 6.20 -12.09
C LEU A 230 2.54 6.93 -11.63
N SER A 231 2.78 6.97 -10.32
CA SER A 231 3.80 7.86 -9.73
C SER A 231 4.75 7.16 -8.76
N GLY A 232 5.72 7.89 -8.21
CA GLY A 232 6.71 7.40 -7.25
C GLY A 232 7.97 6.82 -7.91
N LYS A 233 8.73 6.03 -7.12
CA LYS A 233 10.10 5.62 -7.48
C LYS A 233 10.20 4.34 -8.32
N LYS A 234 9.44 3.31 -7.96
CA LYS A 234 9.62 1.94 -8.48
C LYS A 234 8.48 1.50 -9.41
N ILE A 235 8.88 0.70 -10.41
CA ILE A 235 8.04 -0.17 -11.23
C ILE A 235 8.41 -1.60 -10.83
N GLU A 236 7.55 -2.28 -10.08
CA GLU A 236 7.78 -3.70 -9.77
C GLU A 236 7.58 -4.56 -11.02
N THR A 237 8.50 -5.47 -11.30
CA THR A 237 8.44 -6.36 -12.47
C THR A 237 8.52 -7.85 -12.11
N GLN A 238 8.65 -8.14 -10.82
CA GLN A 238 8.73 -9.50 -10.29
C GLN A 238 7.41 -10.24 -10.47
N VAL A 239 7.49 -11.50 -10.90
CA VAL A 239 6.33 -12.37 -11.08
C VAL A 239 5.60 -12.58 -9.76
N GLY A 240 4.27 -12.51 -9.78
CA GLY A 240 3.42 -12.75 -8.62
C GLY A 240 3.34 -11.58 -7.63
N ILE A 241 3.99 -10.44 -7.94
CA ILE A 241 3.80 -9.18 -7.23
C ILE A 241 2.92 -8.28 -8.09
N THR A 242 1.76 -7.87 -7.56
CA THR A 242 0.97 -6.81 -8.20
C THR A 242 1.83 -5.57 -8.33
N SER A 243 2.02 -5.11 -9.57
CA SER A 243 2.81 -3.93 -9.86
C SER A 243 1.94 -2.78 -10.32
N LYS A 244 2.47 -1.57 -10.26
CA LYS A 244 1.75 -0.42 -10.82
C LYS A 244 1.46 -0.59 -12.32
N ILE A 245 2.28 -1.35 -13.04
CA ILE A 245 2.03 -1.69 -14.45
C ILE A 245 0.85 -2.64 -14.59
N SER A 246 0.79 -3.72 -13.82
CA SER A 246 -0.33 -4.68 -13.91
C SER A 246 -1.66 -4.03 -13.54
N VAL A 247 -1.67 -3.19 -12.50
CA VAL A 247 -2.81 -2.35 -12.15
C VAL A 247 -3.19 -1.42 -13.30
N THR A 248 -2.21 -0.74 -13.91
CA THR A 248 -2.47 0.15 -15.06
C THR A 248 -3.08 -0.61 -16.23
N HIS A 249 -2.63 -1.84 -16.54
CA HIS A 249 -3.24 -2.67 -17.58
C HIS A 249 -4.69 -3.05 -17.27
N SER A 250 -4.98 -3.39 -16.01
CA SER A 250 -6.34 -3.71 -15.54
C SER A 250 -7.25 -2.48 -15.66
N LEU A 251 -6.77 -1.30 -15.22
CA LEU A 251 -7.49 -0.04 -15.32
C LEU A 251 -7.72 0.39 -16.76
N LEU A 252 -6.73 0.26 -17.65
CA LEU A 252 -6.85 0.61 -19.07
C LEU A 252 -7.98 -0.16 -19.78
N ASN A 253 -8.34 -1.36 -19.31
CA ASN A 253 -9.50 -2.08 -19.84
C ASN A 253 -10.84 -1.40 -19.51
N LYS A 254 -10.87 -0.60 -18.44
CA LYS A 254 -12.04 0.10 -17.89
C LYS A 254 -12.04 1.60 -18.21
N MET A 255 -10.89 2.15 -18.63
CA MET A 255 -10.73 3.55 -19.03
C MET A 255 -11.36 3.84 -20.40
N ARG A 256 -11.74 5.10 -20.60
CA ARG A 256 -12.41 5.65 -21.79
C ARG A 256 -11.61 6.85 -22.31
N LYS A 257 -11.99 7.36 -23.49
CA LYS A 257 -11.27 8.42 -24.21
C LYS A 257 -10.96 9.69 -23.40
N ASN A 258 -11.80 10.07 -22.45
CA ASN A 258 -11.60 11.29 -21.65
C ASN A 258 -10.81 11.05 -20.36
N ASP A 259 -10.41 9.81 -20.10
CA ASP A 259 -9.60 9.46 -18.94
C ASP A 259 -8.12 9.71 -19.20
N VAL A 260 -7.35 9.89 -18.13
CA VAL A 260 -5.94 10.28 -18.19
C VAL A 260 -5.10 9.42 -17.27
N ILE A 261 -3.95 8.96 -17.77
CA ILE A 261 -2.87 8.42 -16.95
C ILE A 261 -1.83 9.52 -16.80
N VAL A 262 -1.59 9.96 -15.56
CA VAL A 262 -0.52 10.90 -15.24
C VAL A 262 0.69 10.11 -14.79
N VAL A 263 1.80 10.17 -15.53
CA VAL A 263 3.04 9.47 -15.14
C VAL A 263 4.02 10.48 -14.55
N GLN A 264 4.38 10.31 -13.28
CA GLN A 264 5.23 11.26 -12.53
C GLN A 264 6.19 10.53 -11.58
N GLY A 265 7.00 11.26 -10.82
CA GLY A 265 8.06 10.67 -10.01
C GLY A 265 9.14 10.04 -10.89
N ALA A 266 9.95 9.14 -10.32
CA ALA A 266 11.04 8.53 -11.09
C ALA A 266 10.55 7.59 -12.21
N VAL A 267 9.35 7.01 -12.06
CA VAL A 267 8.78 6.15 -13.11
C VAL A 267 8.58 6.89 -14.45
N THR A 268 8.47 8.22 -14.44
CA THR A 268 8.34 9.01 -15.68
C THR A 268 9.53 8.82 -16.62
N TYR A 269 10.74 8.58 -16.11
CA TYR A 269 11.94 8.48 -16.97
C TYR A 269 11.93 7.20 -17.80
N THR A 270 11.44 6.10 -17.22
CA THR A 270 11.18 4.86 -17.96
C THR A 270 10.13 5.08 -19.06
N PHE A 271 9.06 5.82 -18.78
CA PHE A 271 8.03 6.13 -19.78
C PHE A 271 8.50 7.08 -20.88
N LEU A 272 9.38 8.03 -20.56
CA LEU A 272 10.02 8.89 -21.56
C LEU A 272 10.93 8.08 -22.49
N LEU A 273 11.69 7.12 -21.95
CA LEU A 273 12.46 6.16 -22.74
C LEU A 273 11.54 5.33 -23.64
N ALA A 274 10.51 4.71 -23.07
CA ALA A 274 9.54 3.91 -23.82
C ALA A 274 8.85 4.70 -24.94
N GLY A 275 8.47 5.95 -24.67
CA GLY A 275 7.88 6.86 -25.66
C GLY A 275 8.86 7.24 -26.77
N HIS A 276 10.14 7.45 -26.44
CA HIS A 276 11.18 7.77 -27.41
C HIS A 276 11.43 6.61 -28.39
N TYR A 277 11.51 5.38 -27.87
CA TYR A 277 11.79 4.17 -28.64
C TYR A 277 10.51 3.41 -29.07
N ILE A 278 9.34 4.05 -28.98
CA ILE A 278 8.06 3.37 -29.16
C ILE A 278 7.94 2.73 -30.56
N GLY A 279 8.52 3.36 -31.58
CA GLY A 279 8.51 2.86 -32.96
C GLY A 279 9.32 1.57 -33.16
N GLU A 280 10.49 1.44 -32.51
CA GLU A 280 11.24 0.18 -32.55
C GLU A 280 10.59 -0.90 -31.69
N ILE A 281 10.01 -0.50 -30.56
CA ILE A 281 9.38 -1.44 -29.61
C ILE A 281 8.08 -2.02 -30.18
N GLU A 282 7.22 -1.21 -30.81
CA GLU A 282 5.89 -1.62 -31.30
C GLU A 282 5.96 -2.85 -32.22
N ASN A 283 6.96 -2.92 -33.10
CA ASN A 283 7.17 -4.04 -34.01
C ASN A 283 7.83 -5.28 -33.36
N LYS A 284 8.34 -5.15 -32.15
CA LYS A 284 9.09 -6.20 -31.43
C LYS A 284 8.44 -6.61 -30.11
N ILE A 285 7.30 -6.01 -29.76
CA ILE A 285 6.71 -6.15 -28.43
C ILE A 285 6.31 -7.59 -28.12
N GLU A 286 5.76 -8.33 -29.08
CA GLU A 286 5.41 -9.75 -28.91
C GLU A 286 6.67 -10.59 -28.60
N ASN A 287 7.77 -10.36 -29.33
CA ASN A 287 9.04 -11.02 -29.09
C ASN A 287 9.62 -10.66 -27.71
N ALA A 288 9.52 -9.38 -27.32
CA ALA A 288 9.97 -8.91 -26.02
C ALA A 288 9.19 -9.57 -24.88
N LEU A 289 7.86 -9.61 -24.97
CA LEU A 289 6.99 -10.27 -24.00
C LEU A 289 7.25 -11.78 -23.94
N HIS A 290 7.54 -12.41 -25.08
CA HIS A 290 7.95 -13.81 -25.13
C HIS A 290 9.26 -14.06 -24.39
N ILE A 291 10.28 -13.21 -24.58
CA ILE A 291 11.56 -13.28 -23.84
C ILE A 291 11.31 -13.14 -22.34
N ILE A 292 10.50 -12.16 -21.92
CA ILE A 292 10.16 -11.97 -20.50
C ILE A 292 9.53 -13.24 -19.93
N SER A 293 8.54 -13.81 -20.63
CA SER A 293 7.87 -15.04 -20.21
C SER A 293 8.82 -16.23 -20.07
N GLN A 294 9.73 -16.41 -21.04
CA GLN A 294 10.74 -17.48 -21.00
C GLN A 294 11.68 -17.34 -19.81
N TYR A 295 12.18 -16.14 -19.54
CA TYR A 295 13.09 -15.89 -18.42
C TYR A 295 12.39 -16.06 -17.07
N ASN A 296 11.16 -15.56 -16.94
CA ASN A 296 10.34 -15.74 -15.75
C ASN A 296 10.11 -17.22 -15.44
N LYS A 297 9.78 -18.03 -16.46
CA LYS A 297 9.64 -19.49 -16.31
C LYS A 297 10.94 -20.15 -15.87
N LYS A 298 12.07 -19.81 -16.50
CA LYS A 298 13.39 -20.36 -16.12
C LYS A 298 13.74 -20.04 -14.67
N GLN A 299 13.50 -18.80 -14.24
CA GLN A 299 13.73 -18.34 -12.87
C GLN A 299 12.87 -19.10 -11.86
N ASP A 300 11.59 -19.36 -12.18
CA ASP A 300 10.69 -20.13 -11.32
C ASP A 300 11.10 -21.60 -11.19
N ASP A 301 11.43 -22.24 -12.32
CA ASP A 301 11.87 -23.63 -12.35
C ASP A 301 13.17 -23.82 -11.57
N GLU A 302 14.13 -22.90 -11.75
CA GLU A 302 15.39 -22.90 -11.02
C GLU A 302 15.19 -22.61 -9.53
N SER A 303 14.30 -21.69 -9.18
CA SER A 303 13.95 -21.41 -7.77
C SER A 303 13.41 -22.67 -7.08
N LYS A 304 12.55 -23.44 -7.75
CA LYS A 304 12.01 -24.70 -7.22
C LYS A 304 13.11 -25.76 -7.05
N ARG A 305 14.04 -25.84 -8.01
CA ARG A 305 15.19 -26.75 -7.94
C ARG A 305 16.09 -26.46 -6.75
N ILE A 306 16.49 -25.20 -6.57
CA ILE A 306 17.36 -24.78 -5.46
C ILE A 306 16.68 -25.05 -4.10
N LYS A 307 15.37 -24.77 -3.96
CA LYS A 307 14.59 -25.08 -2.74
C LYS A 307 14.57 -26.58 -2.41
N LYS A 308 14.57 -27.44 -3.43
CA LYS A 308 14.58 -28.90 -3.24
C LYS A 308 15.95 -29.40 -2.81
N GLU A 309 17.02 -28.79 -3.33
CA GLU A 309 18.41 -29.23 -3.10
C GLU A 309 19.01 -28.66 -1.79
N ASN A 310 18.52 -27.51 -1.30
CA ASN A 310 19.12 -26.80 -0.18
C ASN A 310 18.10 -26.47 0.92
N LYS A 311 18.40 -26.82 2.17
CA LYS A 311 17.56 -26.44 3.33
C LYS A 311 17.52 -24.92 3.56
N ASP A 312 18.63 -24.23 3.29
CA ASP A 312 18.76 -22.76 3.40
C ASP A 312 18.93 -22.09 2.03
N ALA A 313 17.96 -22.32 1.14
CA ALA A 313 18.00 -21.88 -0.25
C ALA A 313 17.86 -20.35 -0.48
N SER A 314 17.47 -19.57 0.52
CA SER A 314 17.01 -18.19 0.32
C SER A 314 18.04 -17.26 -0.31
N ALA A 315 19.30 -17.34 0.14
CA ALA A 315 20.37 -16.48 -0.38
C ALA A 315 20.71 -16.84 -1.84
N LEU A 316 20.85 -18.14 -2.12
CA LEU A 316 21.13 -18.66 -3.46
C LEU A 316 20.03 -18.28 -4.47
N ILE A 317 18.76 -18.39 -4.06
CA ILE A 317 17.64 -17.97 -4.89
C ILE A 317 17.72 -16.47 -5.19
N THR A 318 17.98 -15.64 -4.17
CA THR A 318 18.06 -14.19 -4.34
C THR A 318 19.17 -13.80 -5.33
N GLU A 319 20.34 -14.42 -5.22
CA GLU A 319 21.46 -14.20 -6.12
C GLU A 319 21.14 -14.65 -7.55
N MET A 320 20.59 -15.85 -7.71
CA MET A 320 20.16 -16.40 -8.99
C MET A 320 19.11 -15.48 -9.64
N GLN A 321 18.08 -15.06 -8.91
CA GLN A 321 17.05 -14.17 -9.41
C GLN A 321 17.64 -12.86 -9.91
N ALA A 322 18.55 -12.24 -9.15
CA ALA A 322 19.23 -11.01 -9.57
C ALA A 322 20.04 -11.19 -10.87
N LYS A 323 20.66 -12.36 -11.07
CA LYS A 323 21.38 -12.68 -12.31
C LYS A 323 20.44 -12.83 -13.50
N PHE A 324 19.40 -13.67 -13.39
CA PHE A 324 18.41 -13.85 -14.46
C PHE A 324 17.72 -12.53 -14.83
N GLN A 325 17.45 -11.71 -13.82
CA GLN A 325 16.84 -10.41 -13.97
C GLN A 325 17.71 -9.46 -14.82
N LYS A 326 19.01 -9.40 -14.53
CA LYS A 326 19.97 -8.62 -15.31
C LYS A 326 20.10 -9.15 -16.76
N GLU A 327 20.27 -10.46 -16.92
CA GLU A 327 20.41 -11.08 -18.26
C GLU A 327 19.17 -10.83 -19.14
N LYS A 328 17.97 -10.94 -18.56
CA LYS A 328 16.71 -10.60 -19.23
C LYS A 328 16.71 -9.13 -19.67
N SER A 329 17.06 -8.21 -18.77
CA SER A 329 17.12 -6.77 -19.06
C SER A 329 18.09 -6.44 -20.19
N ASP A 330 19.30 -7.00 -20.15
CA ASP A 330 20.32 -6.79 -21.19
C ASP A 330 19.87 -7.33 -22.55
N LYS A 331 19.26 -8.52 -22.57
CA LYS A 331 18.71 -9.10 -23.81
C LYS A 331 17.57 -8.30 -24.41
N LEU A 332 16.74 -7.67 -23.57
CA LEU A 332 15.66 -6.79 -24.03
C LEU A 332 16.22 -5.48 -24.59
N LYS A 333 17.24 -4.89 -23.95
CA LYS A 333 17.95 -3.72 -24.48
C LYS A 333 18.58 -4.00 -25.85
N GLU A 334 19.21 -5.17 -26.02
CA GLU A 334 19.74 -5.61 -27.31
C GLU A 334 18.64 -5.74 -28.37
N LEU A 335 17.49 -6.36 -28.01
CA LEU A 335 16.36 -6.53 -28.92
C LEU A 335 15.87 -5.18 -29.49
N ILE A 336 15.80 -4.15 -28.63
CA ILE A 336 15.31 -2.82 -29.00
C ILE A 336 16.43 -1.84 -29.37
N ASN A 337 17.68 -2.31 -29.44
CA ASN A 337 18.86 -1.54 -29.85
C ASN A 337 19.10 -0.26 -29.01
N ILE A 338 19.00 -0.40 -27.68
CA ILE A 338 19.25 0.71 -26.74
C ILE A 338 20.51 0.42 -25.91
N SER A 339 21.42 1.39 -25.85
CA SER A 339 22.58 1.35 -24.96
C SER A 339 22.36 2.15 -23.67
N ASP A 340 23.14 1.87 -22.62
CA ASP A 340 23.12 2.65 -21.38
C ASP A 340 23.52 4.12 -21.62
N ASP A 341 24.35 4.39 -22.63
CA ASP A 341 24.74 5.76 -23.00
C ASP A 341 23.60 6.50 -23.68
N ASP A 342 22.79 5.83 -24.50
CA ASP A 342 21.61 6.45 -25.11
C ASP A 342 20.54 6.76 -24.06
N ILE A 343 20.37 5.88 -23.06
CA ILE A 343 19.53 6.16 -21.89
C ILE A 343 20.03 7.43 -21.18
N LYS A 344 21.32 7.51 -20.86
CA LYS A 344 21.90 8.69 -20.18
C LYS A 344 21.80 9.96 -21.01
N LYS A 345 21.91 9.90 -22.34
CA LYS A 345 21.68 11.06 -23.21
C LYS A 345 20.25 11.58 -23.11
N LEU A 346 19.27 10.70 -22.92
CA LEU A 346 17.86 11.08 -22.87
C LEU A 346 17.44 11.61 -21.49
N ILE A 347 17.87 10.95 -20.41
CA ILE A 347 17.37 11.22 -19.06
C ILE A 347 18.46 11.65 -18.07
N GLY A 348 19.70 11.87 -18.52
CA GLY A 348 20.81 12.23 -17.65
C GLY A 348 21.08 11.14 -16.61
N ASN A 349 21.21 11.57 -15.36
CA ASN A 349 21.41 10.71 -14.19
C ASN A 349 20.09 10.37 -13.48
N SER A 350 18.94 10.64 -14.11
CA SER A 350 17.62 10.41 -13.50
C SER A 350 17.44 8.96 -13.09
N PHE A 351 16.71 8.75 -11.98
CA PHE A 351 16.60 7.43 -11.38
C PHE A 351 15.85 6.45 -12.30
N VAL A 352 16.50 5.32 -12.59
CA VAL A 352 15.95 4.12 -13.21
C VAL A 352 16.53 2.90 -12.51
N GLU A 353 15.79 1.79 -12.49
CA GLU A 353 16.31 0.53 -11.95
C GLU A 353 17.14 -0.19 -13.02
N TRP A 354 18.43 0.12 -13.11
CA TRP A 354 19.33 -0.37 -14.17
C TRP A 354 19.32 -1.89 -14.38
N LYS A 355 19.12 -2.68 -13.32
CA LYS A 355 19.05 -4.15 -13.40
C LYS A 355 17.83 -4.66 -14.16
N GLU A 356 16.80 -3.83 -14.29
CA GLU A 356 15.47 -4.18 -14.80
C GLU A 356 15.02 -3.24 -15.92
N ILE A 357 15.86 -2.28 -16.34
CA ILE A 357 15.45 -1.20 -17.23
C ILE A 357 14.93 -1.69 -18.58
N GLY A 358 15.51 -2.77 -19.14
CA GLY A 358 15.07 -3.32 -20.42
C GLY A 358 13.61 -3.77 -20.39
N GLU A 359 13.21 -4.55 -19.38
CA GLU A 359 11.80 -4.97 -19.23
C GLU A 359 10.88 -3.83 -18.79
N GLN A 360 11.36 -2.90 -17.97
CA GLN A 360 10.56 -1.75 -17.55
C GLN A 360 10.20 -0.86 -18.75
N ILE A 361 11.13 -0.66 -19.68
CA ILE A 361 10.87 0.06 -20.94
C ILE A 361 9.80 -0.68 -21.77
N ILE A 362 9.89 -2.01 -21.88
CA ILE A 362 8.91 -2.82 -22.63
C ILE A 362 7.52 -2.70 -22.00
N PHE A 363 7.41 -2.85 -20.68
CA PHE A 363 6.15 -2.73 -19.97
C PHE A 363 5.55 -1.31 -20.05
N ALA A 364 6.39 -0.28 -19.91
CA ALA A 364 5.94 1.10 -20.10
C ALA A 364 5.45 1.33 -21.54
N ALA A 365 6.13 0.77 -22.54
CA ALA A 365 5.68 0.83 -23.94
C ALA A 365 4.36 0.10 -24.15
N GLU A 366 4.14 -1.07 -23.53
CA GLU A 366 2.87 -1.79 -23.58
C GLU A 366 1.72 -0.93 -23.04
N VAL A 367 1.94 -0.24 -21.91
CA VAL A 367 0.98 0.72 -21.36
C VAL A 367 0.70 1.86 -22.35
N LEU A 368 1.72 2.46 -22.95
CA LEU A 368 1.58 3.54 -23.93
C LEU A 368 0.78 3.11 -25.17
N LEU A 369 1.10 1.93 -25.72
CA LEU A 369 0.41 1.37 -26.89
C LEU A 369 -1.05 1.05 -26.58
N LYS A 370 -1.31 0.42 -25.44
CA LYS A 370 -2.67 0.11 -25.00
C LYS A 370 -3.49 1.36 -24.71
N ALA A 371 -2.89 2.38 -24.10
CA ALA A 371 -3.54 3.67 -23.90
C ALA A 371 -3.90 4.34 -25.24
N ARG A 372 -2.99 4.32 -26.22
CA ARG A 372 -3.23 4.80 -27.59
C ARG A 372 -4.42 4.08 -28.22
N GLN A 373 -4.48 2.74 -28.15
CA GLN A 373 -5.59 1.94 -28.67
C GLN A 373 -6.94 2.30 -28.01
N LYS A 374 -6.92 2.66 -26.73
CA LYS A 374 -8.12 3.05 -25.95
C LYS A 374 -8.45 4.55 -26.07
N ASN A 375 -7.65 5.32 -26.79
CA ASN A 375 -7.69 6.79 -26.84
C ASN A 375 -7.58 7.44 -25.44
N VAL A 376 -6.89 6.80 -24.51
CA VAL A 376 -6.62 7.32 -23.16
C VAL A 376 -5.38 8.21 -23.25
N GLU A 377 -5.44 9.42 -22.70
CA GLU A 377 -4.29 10.32 -22.66
C GLU A 377 -3.26 9.81 -21.65
N VAL A 378 -1.99 9.75 -22.04
CA VAL A 378 -0.87 9.55 -21.11
C VAL A 378 -0.10 10.87 -20.99
N LEU A 379 -0.21 11.52 -19.84
CA LEU A 379 0.43 12.80 -19.56
C LEU A 379 1.84 12.54 -19.00
N LEU A 380 2.84 12.77 -19.86
CA LEU A 380 4.27 12.77 -19.53
C LEU A 380 4.81 14.20 -19.35
N ASN A 381 5.97 14.31 -18.72
CA ASN A 381 6.68 15.58 -18.53
C ASN A 381 7.03 16.23 -19.87
N SER A 382 6.64 17.49 -20.02
CA SER A 382 7.14 18.39 -21.09
C SER A 382 8.32 19.24 -20.63
N ASP A 383 8.52 19.33 -19.32
CA ASP A 383 9.58 20.06 -18.63
C ASP A 383 9.81 19.42 -17.25
N HIS A 384 10.97 19.66 -16.66
CA HIS A 384 11.42 19.05 -15.42
C HIS A 384 11.94 20.08 -14.43
N THR A 385 11.90 19.77 -13.15
CA THR A 385 12.84 20.32 -12.17
C THR A 385 13.99 19.34 -12.05
N ILE A 386 15.23 19.82 -12.25
CA ILE A 386 16.44 19.01 -12.23
C ILE A 386 17.40 19.46 -11.11
N THR A 387 18.21 18.52 -10.62
CA THR A 387 19.28 18.76 -9.66
C THR A 387 20.58 18.07 -10.08
N ASN A 388 21.72 18.50 -9.55
CA ASN A 388 23.04 17.88 -9.76
C ASN A 388 23.45 16.90 -8.64
N HIS A 389 22.59 16.65 -7.64
CA HIS A 389 22.86 15.73 -6.54
C HIS A 389 21.76 14.68 -6.37
N PHE A 390 22.16 13.45 -6.04
CA PHE A 390 21.20 12.42 -5.67
C PHE A 390 20.62 12.69 -4.27
N PRO A 391 19.30 12.54 -4.09
CA PRO A 391 18.70 12.60 -2.77
C PRO A 391 19.18 11.45 -1.90
N ASP A 392 19.21 11.68 -0.59
CA ASP A 392 19.44 10.61 0.38
C ASP A 392 18.27 9.61 0.41
N LYS A 393 18.37 8.58 1.26
CA LYS A 393 17.32 7.56 1.40
C LYS A 393 15.98 8.09 1.92
N TYR A 394 15.94 9.33 2.42
CA TYR A 394 14.77 10.02 2.91
C TYR A 394 14.28 11.10 1.93
N GLY A 395 14.88 11.21 0.74
CA GLY A 395 14.49 12.18 -0.28
C GLY A 395 15.20 13.54 -0.18
N ASN A 396 16.01 13.78 0.86
CA ASN A 396 16.59 15.08 1.11
C ASN A 396 17.80 15.35 0.21
N LEU A 397 17.96 16.60 -0.19
CA LEU A 397 19.14 17.08 -0.91
C LEU A 397 20.18 17.68 0.06
N PRO A 398 21.47 17.59 -0.28
CA PRO A 398 22.52 18.34 0.41
C PRO A 398 22.36 19.85 0.14
N LYS A 399 22.92 20.69 1.02
CA LYS A 399 22.73 22.16 0.94
C LYS A 399 23.34 22.78 -0.32
N GLU A 400 24.40 22.16 -0.82
CA GLU A 400 25.14 22.52 -2.03
C GLU A 400 24.48 22.04 -3.32
N ALA A 401 23.33 21.35 -3.24
CA ALA A 401 22.61 20.91 -4.42
C ALA A 401 22.07 22.11 -5.22
N GLU A 402 22.42 22.17 -6.51
CA GLU A 402 21.83 23.12 -7.44
C GLU A 402 20.52 22.57 -7.97
N ILE A 403 19.48 23.42 -8.01
CA ILE A 403 18.14 23.05 -8.48
C ILE A 403 17.69 24.07 -9.51
N LYS A 404 17.21 23.62 -10.66
CA LYS A 404 16.70 24.51 -11.71
C LYS A 404 15.59 23.88 -12.54
N SER A 405 14.81 24.75 -13.18
CA SER A 405 13.85 24.31 -14.20
C SER A 405 14.57 23.95 -15.49
N TYR A 406 14.11 22.91 -16.16
CA TYR A 406 14.61 22.43 -17.43
C TYR A 406 13.45 22.26 -18.41
N ASN A 407 13.39 23.14 -19.40
CA ASN A 407 12.26 23.30 -20.30
C ASN A 407 12.37 22.40 -21.56
N SER A 408 12.53 21.10 -21.34
CA SER A 408 12.46 20.07 -22.39
C SER A 408 11.98 18.76 -21.78
N ALA A 409 11.23 17.97 -22.56
CA ALA A 409 10.73 16.66 -22.14
C ALA A 409 11.86 15.62 -21.98
N ALA A 410 12.94 15.79 -22.75
CA ALA A 410 14.04 14.84 -22.86
C ALA A 410 15.39 15.59 -22.94
N ALA A 411 16.48 14.83 -23.06
CA ALA A 411 17.85 15.33 -23.12
C ALA A 411 18.31 16.03 -21.84
N ILE A 412 17.88 15.52 -20.66
CA ILE A 412 18.36 16.02 -19.37
C ILE A 412 19.90 15.97 -19.38
N PRO A 413 20.60 17.07 -19.04
CA PRO A 413 22.05 17.13 -19.16
C PRO A 413 22.76 16.05 -18.33
N SER A 414 23.90 15.55 -18.81
CA SER A 414 24.74 14.62 -18.05
C SER A 414 25.14 15.23 -16.70
N GLY A 415 25.12 14.42 -15.64
CA GLY A 415 25.36 14.88 -14.27
C GLY A 415 24.13 15.51 -13.59
N TRP A 416 23.05 15.77 -14.34
CA TRP A 416 21.78 16.23 -13.79
C TRP A 416 20.74 15.11 -13.78
N LEU A 417 19.84 15.15 -12.82
CA LEU A 417 18.73 14.23 -12.68
C LEU A 417 17.43 15.00 -12.46
N GLY A 418 16.35 14.54 -13.08
CA GLY A 418 15.03 15.08 -12.83
C GLY A 418 14.47 14.56 -11.50
N VAL A 419 13.82 15.45 -10.77
CA VAL A 419 13.37 15.21 -9.39
C VAL A 419 11.95 15.70 -9.10
N ALA A 420 11.34 16.43 -10.03
CA ALA A 420 9.93 16.83 -10.00
C ALA A 420 9.48 17.22 -11.41
N PRO A 421 8.16 17.29 -11.70
CA PRO A 421 7.67 17.97 -12.89
C PRO A 421 8.17 19.42 -12.95
N GLY A 422 8.36 19.94 -14.15
CA GLY A 422 8.55 21.37 -14.36
C GLY A 422 7.22 22.14 -14.24
N PRO A 423 7.27 23.49 -14.19
CA PRO A 423 6.09 24.32 -14.00
C PRO A 423 4.98 24.10 -15.04
N LYS A 424 5.32 23.88 -16.32
CA LYS A 424 4.32 23.68 -17.39
C LYS A 424 3.61 22.34 -17.23
N THR A 425 4.36 21.30 -16.92
CA THR A 425 3.82 19.97 -16.65
C THR A 425 2.92 20.00 -15.43
N LEU A 426 3.37 20.61 -14.33
CA LEU A 426 2.57 20.71 -13.10
C LEU A 426 1.25 21.46 -13.35
N GLN A 427 1.29 22.55 -14.13
CA GLN A 427 0.07 23.28 -14.48
C GLN A 427 -0.92 22.38 -15.24
N ARG A 428 -0.45 21.68 -16.28
CA ARG A 428 -1.29 20.74 -17.06
C ARG A 428 -1.90 19.64 -16.19
N ILE A 429 -1.14 19.13 -15.23
CA ILE A 429 -1.64 18.14 -14.26
C ILE A 429 -2.75 18.75 -13.42
N CYS A 430 -2.52 19.92 -12.83
CA CYS A 430 -3.50 20.59 -11.97
C CYS A 430 -4.80 20.90 -12.73
N ASP A 431 -4.70 21.38 -13.97
CA ASP A 431 -5.87 21.67 -14.81
C ASP A 431 -6.73 20.43 -15.06
N LYS A 432 -6.08 19.28 -15.34
CA LYS A 432 -6.79 18.01 -15.50
C LYS A 432 -7.44 17.57 -14.19
N VAL A 433 -6.70 17.63 -13.08
CA VAL A 433 -7.18 17.23 -11.74
C VAL A 433 -8.44 17.99 -11.34
N LYS A 434 -8.47 19.32 -11.48
CA LYS A 434 -9.62 20.17 -11.10
C LYS A 434 -10.94 19.75 -11.77
N SER A 435 -10.85 19.22 -13.00
CA SER A 435 -12.00 18.77 -13.80
C SER A 435 -12.33 17.28 -13.69
N SER A 436 -11.61 16.55 -12.83
CA SER A 436 -11.79 15.10 -12.70
C SER A 436 -13.07 14.75 -11.94
N TYR A 437 -13.67 13.61 -12.30
CA TYR A 437 -14.74 12.97 -11.53
C TYR A 437 -14.17 12.00 -10.48
N LEU A 438 -13.06 11.35 -10.84
CA LEU A 438 -12.35 10.42 -9.98
C LEU A 438 -10.85 10.60 -10.18
N LEU A 439 -10.12 10.59 -9.07
CA LEU A 439 -8.67 10.68 -9.02
C LEU A 439 -8.14 9.56 -8.13
N ILE A 440 -7.12 8.85 -8.60
CA ILE A 440 -6.28 7.99 -7.75
C ILE A 440 -4.83 8.47 -7.84
N LEU A 441 -4.33 9.06 -6.75
CA LEU A 441 -2.94 9.43 -6.57
C LEU A 441 -2.15 8.24 -6.02
N ALA A 442 -1.44 7.49 -6.88
CA ALA A 442 -0.64 6.33 -6.49
C ALA A 442 0.86 6.61 -6.63
N GLY A 443 1.39 7.40 -5.69
CA GLY A 443 2.81 7.69 -5.51
C GLY A 443 3.14 9.18 -5.55
N PRO A 444 4.26 9.60 -4.95
CA PRO A 444 4.76 10.97 -5.03
C PRO A 444 5.10 11.44 -6.45
N LEU A 445 4.87 12.72 -6.75
CA LEU A 445 5.27 13.33 -8.03
C LEU A 445 6.74 13.78 -8.03
N SER A 446 7.32 14.07 -6.87
CA SER A 446 8.67 14.59 -6.69
C SER A 446 9.42 13.87 -5.57
N ILE A 447 10.71 14.18 -5.44
CA ILE A 447 11.46 13.89 -4.21
C ILE A 447 10.91 14.70 -3.04
N GLU A 448 11.34 14.33 -1.84
CA GLU A 448 10.91 14.90 -0.57
C GLU A 448 12.02 15.76 0.03
N ASP A 449 11.93 17.08 -0.15
CA ASP A 449 12.74 18.03 0.62
C ASP A 449 11.93 19.30 0.87
N GLU A 450 11.39 19.42 2.08
CA GLU A 450 10.55 20.55 2.50
C GLU A 450 11.29 21.88 2.56
N ARG A 451 12.64 21.85 2.54
CA ARG A 451 13.47 23.07 2.52
C ARG A 451 13.60 23.64 1.11
N VAL A 452 13.20 22.86 0.10
CA VAL A 452 13.25 23.27 -1.30
C VAL A 452 11.89 23.82 -1.74
N GLU A 453 11.87 25.10 -2.09
CA GLU A 453 10.66 25.81 -2.49
C GLU A 453 9.97 25.17 -3.71
N ASN A 454 10.74 24.72 -4.71
CA ASN A 454 10.18 24.07 -5.90
C ASN A 454 9.34 22.83 -5.55
N PHE A 455 9.83 21.92 -4.71
CA PHE A 455 9.10 20.70 -4.33
C PHE A 455 7.91 21.01 -3.44
N SER A 456 8.11 21.94 -2.50
CA SER A 456 7.04 22.47 -1.65
C SER A 456 5.89 23.03 -2.47
N SER A 457 6.21 23.80 -3.52
CA SER A 457 5.23 24.39 -4.43
C SER A 457 4.48 23.33 -5.25
N THR A 458 5.15 22.23 -5.62
CA THR A 458 4.54 21.10 -6.33
C THR A 458 3.45 20.46 -5.50
N ASN A 459 3.74 20.09 -4.24
CA ASN A 459 2.77 19.44 -3.37
C ASN A 459 1.60 20.36 -3.03
N ARG A 460 1.87 21.64 -2.71
CA ARG A 460 0.81 22.62 -2.42
C ARG A 460 -0.14 22.80 -3.59
N LYS A 461 0.37 23.07 -4.79
CA LYS A 461 -0.46 23.26 -6.00
C LYS A 461 -1.26 22.02 -6.36
N LEU A 462 -0.67 20.84 -6.25
CA LEU A 462 -1.40 19.59 -6.47
C LEU A 462 -2.54 19.45 -5.47
N PHE A 463 -2.29 19.60 -4.17
CA PHE A 463 -3.33 19.41 -3.15
C PHE A 463 -4.41 20.47 -3.20
N GLU A 464 -4.10 21.71 -3.60
CA GLU A 464 -5.10 22.73 -3.92
C GLU A 464 -5.99 22.30 -5.09
N ALA A 465 -5.41 21.78 -6.18
CA ALA A 465 -6.18 21.28 -7.31
C ALA A 465 -7.04 20.05 -6.95
N VAL A 466 -6.51 19.15 -6.12
CA VAL A 466 -7.24 17.97 -5.63
C VAL A 466 -8.40 18.39 -4.71
N ARG A 467 -8.19 19.37 -3.83
CA ARG A 467 -9.23 19.93 -2.96
C ARG A 467 -10.35 20.56 -3.78
N GLU A 468 -9.99 21.38 -4.78
CA GLU A 468 -10.96 21.98 -5.70
C GLU A 468 -11.77 20.90 -6.46
N ALA A 469 -11.12 19.83 -6.92
CA ALA A 469 -11.82 18.72 -7.55
C ALA A 469 -12.81 18.04 -6.58
N LYS A 470 -12.39 17.79 -5.34
CA LYS A 470 -13.24 17.21 -4.29
C LYS A 470 -14.43 18.11 -3.96
N ASP A 471 -14.22 19.42 -3.84
CA ASP A 471 -15.28 20.40 -3.59
C ASP A 471 -16.29 20.45 -4.74
N ASN A 472 -15.85 20.17 -5.98
CA ASN A 472 -16.69 19.98 -7.16
C ASN A 472 -17.36 18.58 -7.24
N GLY A 473 -17.22 17.75 -6.21
CA GLY A 473 -17.85 16.44 -6.11
C GLY A 473 -17.02 15.26 -6.61
N ALA A 474 -15.74 15.46 -6.94
CA ALA A 474 -14.86 14.38 -7.34
C ALA A 474 -14.55 13.42 -6.18
N ILE A 475 -14.43 12.13 -6.49
CA ILE A 475 -13.87 11.15 -5.57
C ILE A 475 -12.34 11.24 -5.66
N THR A 476 -11.69 11.65 -4.58
CA THR A 476 -10.23 11.87 -4.54
C THR A 476 -9.55 10.84 -3.63
N ILE A 477 -8.70 9.99 -4.21
CA ILE A 477 -8.13 8.82 -3.53
C ILE A 477 -6.61 8.97 -3.46
N GLY A 478 -6.04 8.96 -2.25
CA GLY A 478 -4.61 8.83 -2.03
C GLY A 478 -4.26 7.36 -1.76
N ALA A 479 -3.33 6.78 -2.49
CA ALA A 479 -2.99 5.36 -2.37
C ALA A 479 -1.49 5.13 -2.16
N GLY A 480 -1.15 4.43 -1.08
CA GLY A 480 0.21 4.00 -0.75
C GLY A 480 0.82 4.75 0.43
N GLY A 481 1.73 4.07 1.13
CA GLY A 481 2.39 4.60 2.33
C GLY A 481 3.09 5.94 2.07
N ASP A 482 3.94 6.00 1.04
CA ASP A 482 4.67 7.22 0.67
C ASP A 482 3.71 8.36 0.30
N THR A 483 2.67 8.08 -0.49
CA THR A 483 1.64 9.07 -0.84
C THR A 483 0.96 9.62 0.41
N ALA A 484 0.54 8.74 1.31
CA ALA A 484 -0.15 9.14 2.52
C ALA A 484 0.75 9.90 3.49
N ALA A 485 2.03 9.55 3.58
CA ALA A 485 3.03 10.28 4.35
C ALA A 485 3.17 11.72 3.84
N ILE A 486 3.30 11.92 2.52
CA ILE A 486 3.37 13.26 1.93
C ILE A 486 2.08 14.04 2.18
N ILE A 487 0.91 13.43 1.99
CA ILE A 487 -0.36 14.11 2.25
C ILE A 487 -0.39 14.68 3.68
N ARG A 488 0.03 13.88 4.69
CA ARG A 488 0.06 14.32 6.09
C ARG A 488 1.13 15.37 6.38
N GLN A 489 2.35 15.17 5.87
CA GLN A 489 3.44 16.14 6.04
C GLN A 489 3.02 17.54 5.57
N TRP A 490 2.26 17.60 4.48
CA TRP A 490 1.79 18.84 3.86
C TRP A 490 0.38 19.25 4.29
N LYS A 491 -0.21 18.57 5.28
CA LYS A 491 -1.54 18.86 5.83
C LYS A 491 -2.65 18.90 4.76
N GLY A 492 -2.56 17.99 3.78
CA GLY A 492 -3.45 17.89 2.64
C GLY A 492 -4.60 16.88 2.81
N GLU A 493 -4.81 16.33 4.00
CA GLU A 493 -5.79 15.26 4.24
C GLU A 493 -7.21 15.67 3.85
N ASP A 494 -7.54 16.95 4.02
CA ASP A 494 -8.83 17.53 3.67
C ASP A 494 -9.11 17.52 2.15
N ALA A 495 -8.08 17.46 1.31
CA ALA A 495 -8.21 17.35 -0.13
C ALA A 495 -8.67 15.95 -0.58
N PHE A 496 -8.50 14.92 0.24
CA PHE A 496 -8.79 13.54 -0.14
C PHE A 496 -10.11 13.04 0.46
N THR A 497 -10.82 12.22 -0.31
CA THR A 497 -12.03 11.49 0.11
C THR A 497 -11.65 10.27 0.93
N VAL A 498 -10.61 9.55 0.50
CA VAL A 498 -10.03 8.42 1.23
C VAL A 498 -8.52 8.37 1.00
N ILE A 499 -7.78 8.07 2.06
CA ILE A 499 -6.32 7.92 2.02
C ILE A 499 -5.98 6.52 2.49
N SER A 500 -5.42 5.71 1.61
CA SER A 500 -4.98 4.35 1.89
C SER A 500 -3.49 4.30 2.21
N ASN A 501 -3.14 3.71 3.36
CA ASN A 501 -1.77 3.46 3.78
C ASN A 501 -1.26 2.08 3.32
N ALA A 502 -2.06 1.34 2.53
CA ALA A 502 -1.89 -0.10 2.31
C ALA A 502 -1.17 -0.49 1.02
N GLY A 503 -0.54 0.46 0.34
CA GLY A 503 0.46 0.21 -0.72
C GLY A 503 0.03 -0.86 -1.73
N GLY A 504 0.78 -1.96 -1.79
CA GLY A 504 0.50 -3.08 -2.69
C GLY A 504 -0.87 -3.75 -2.47
N ALA A 505 -1.39 -3.79 -1.24
CA ALA A 505 -2.72 -4.35 -0.97
C ALA A 505 -3.82 -3.53 -1.65
N THR A 506 -3.65 -2.21 -1.64
CA THR A 506 -4.54 -1.25 -2.30
C THR A 506 -4.52 -1.40 -3.82
N LEU A 507 -3.33 -1.59 -4.38
CA LEU A 507 -3.15 -1.86 -5.81
C LEU A 507 -3.79 -3.21 -6.19
N GLU A 508 -3.57 -4.25 -5.41
CA GLU A 508 -4.16 -5.58 -5.63
C GLU A 508 -5.68 -5.57 -5.45
N LEU A 509 -6.20 -4.77 -4.50
CA LEU A 509 -7.63 -4.53 -4.32
C LEU A 509 -8.26 -3.96 -5.59
N ILE A 510 -7.61 -2.95 -6.19
CA ILE A 510 -8.05 -2.33 -7.44
C ILE A 510 -7.97 -3.31 -8.61
N GLU A 511 -6.86 -4.04 -8.72
CA GLU A 511 -6.61 -5.01 -9.78
C GLU A 511 -7.64 -6.15 -9.76
N LYS A 512 -7.94 -6.67 -8.57
CA LYS A 512 -8.85 -7.80 -8.33
C LYS A 512 -10.30 -7.39 -8.08
N ASP A 513 -10.61 -6.10 -8.19
CA ASP A 513 -11.97 -5.56 -8.04
C ASP A 513 -12.63 -5.98 -6.71
N GLY A 514 -11.94 -5.72 -5.60
CA GLY A 514 -12.46 -6.03 -4.26
C GLY A 514 -12.21 -7.47 -3.79
N LYS A 515 -11.79 -8.38 -4.67
CA LYS A 515 -11.65 -9.82 -4.34
C LYS A 515 -10.31 -10.14 -3.70
N LEU A 516 -10.21 -9.89 -2.40
CA LEU A 516 -9.07 -10.31 -1.58
C LEU A 516 -9.52 -11.29 -0.48
N PRO A 517 -8.66 -12.23 -0.06
CA PRO A 517 -8.99 -13.23 0.96
C PRO A 517 -9.67 -12.67 2.22
N GLY A 518 -9.17 -11.55 2.77
CA GLY A 518 -9.73 -10.92 3.98
C GLY A 518 -11.05 -10.17 3.76
N ILE A 519 -11.41 -9.88 2.50
CA ILE A 519 -12.65 -9.18 2.13
C ILE A 519 -13.77 -10.19 1.85
N GLU A 520 -13.45 -11.30 1.17
CA GLU A 520 -14.42 -12.34 0.81
C GLU A 520 -15.15 -12.89 2.04
N VAL A 521 -14.46 -13.06 3.16
CA VAL A 521 -15.07 -13.55 4.40
C VAL A 521 -16.13 -12.61 4.96
N ILE A 522 -15.94 -11.30 4.78
CA ILE A 522 -16.94 -10.30 5.21
C ILE A 522 -18.18 -10.38 4.30
N GLU A 523 -17.98 -10.60 3.00
CA GLU A 523 -19.08 -10.81 2.05
C GLU A 523 -19.85 -12.11 2.36
N GLU A 524 -19.15 -13.19 2.67
CA GLU A 524 -19.74 -14.46 3.10
C GLU A 524 -20.58 -14.29 4.36
N SER A 525 -20.08 -13.53 5.34
CA SER A 525 -20.85 -13.19 6.54
C SER A 525 -22.15 -12.46 6.18
N TYR A 526 -22.07 -11.42 5.33
CA TYR A 526 -23.26 -10.70 4.87
C TYR A 526 -24.29 -11.62 4.21
N LYS A 527 -23.83 -12.50 3.30
CA LYS A 527 -24.69 -13.47 2.60
C LYS A 527 -25.34 -14.47 3.56
N LYS A 528 -24.63 -14.93 4.59
CA LYS A 528 -25.16 -15.93 5.54
C LYS A 528 -26.36 -15.42 6.32
N PHE A 529 -26.39 -14.13 6.67
CA PHE A 529 -27.41 -13.55 7.56
C PHE A 529 -28.48 -12.70 6.84
N ASN A 530 -28.39 -12.53 5.53
CA ASN A 530 -29.39 -11.83 4.70
C ASN A 530 -29.92 -12.71 3.56
N ARG A 531 -29.83 -14.03 3.71
CA ARG A 531 -30.38 -15.02 2.77
C ARG A 531 -31.78 -15.44 3.14
#